data_AF-K4FGA0-F1
#
_entry.id   AF-K4FGA0-F1
#
_cell.length_a   1.000
_cell.length_b   1.000
_cell.length_c   1.000
_cell.angle_alpha   90.00
_cell.angle_beta   90.00
_cell.angle_gamma   90.00
#
_symmetry.space_group_name_H-M   'P 1'
#
loop_
_entity.id
_entity.type
_entity.pdbx_description
1 polymer ?
#
loop_
_entity_poly.entity_id
_entity_poly.type
_entity_poly.pdbx_seq_one_letter_code
_entity_poly.pdbx_strand_id
1 'polypeptide(L)'
;MLFQRLQEKRMLEESNLSFLKELLFRINRLDLLITYLNTRKEEMERELQTPGRAQISAYRVMLYQISEEVSRSELRSFKFLLQEEISKCKLDDDMNLLDIFIEMEKRVILGEGKLDILKRVCAQINKSLLKIINDYEEFSKDLDKVYQMKSKPRGYCLIINNHNFAKAREKVPKLHSI
;
A
#
# COMPACT_ATOMS: atom_id res chain seq x y z
N MET A 1 -4.93 6.64 -22.45
CA MET A 1 -4.95 7.48 -21.23
C MET A 1 -5.03 6.59 -19.99
N LEU A 2 -4.55 7.05 -18.82
CA LEU A 2 -4.49 6.22 -17.59
C LEU A 2 -5.87 5.66 -17.18
N PHE A 3 -6.90 6.49 -17.10
CA PHE A 3 -8.23 6.05 -16.66
C PHE A 3 -8.87 5.02 -17.61
N GLN A 4 -8.68 5.16 -18.92
CA GLN A 4 -9.10 4.14 -19.89
C GLN A 4 -8.42 2.79 -19.63
N ARG A 5 -7.12 2.79 -19.32
CA ARG A 5 -6.40 1.54 -18.97
C ARG A 5 -6.92 0.92 -17.67
N LEU A 6 -7.36 1.74 -16.70
CA LEU A 6 -7.98 1.25 -15.47
C LEU A 6 -9.38 0.67 -15.72
N GLN A 7 -10.16 1.28 -16.62
CA GLN A 7 -11.47 0.76 -17.06
C GLN A 7 -11.31 -0.58 -17.79
N GLU A 8 -10.34 -0.70 -18.70
CA GLU A 8 -10.03 -1.95 -19.39
C GLU A 8 -9.67 -3.08 -18.42
N LYS A 9 -8.99 -2.76 -17.31
CA LYS A 9 -8.64 -3.72 -16.26
C LYS A 9 -9.76 -3.96 -15.23
N ARG A 10 -10.95 -3.38 -15.41
CA ARG A 10 -12.07 -3.42 -14.45
C ARG A 10 -11.71 -2.94 -13.03
N MET A 11 -10.69 -2.08 -12.94
CA MET A 11 -10.28 -1.42 -11.69
C MET A 11 -10.99 -0.08 -11.51
N LEU A 12 -11.60 0.44 -12.56
CA LEU A 12 -12.38 1.67 -12.54
C LEU A 12 -13.66 1.46 -13.35
N GLU A 13 -14.81 1.52 -12.68
CA GLU A 13 -16.13 1.40 -13.31
C GLU A 13 -17.07 2.43 -12.69
N GLU A 14 -18.17 2.77 -13.36
CA GLU A 14 -19.15 3.72 -12.79
C GLU A 14 -19.73 3.24 -11.46
N SER A 15 -19.87 1.92 -11.29
CA SER A 15 -20.27 1.27 -10.06
C SER A 15 -19.14 1.08 -9.05
N ASN A 16 -17.88 1.25 -9.45
CA ASN A 16 -16.73 1.00 -8.60
C ASN A 16 -15.63 2.06 -8.77
N LEU A 17 -15.70 3.08 -7.91
CA LEU A 17 -14.74 4.18 -7.84
C LEU A 17 -13.74 4.02 -6.68
N SER A 18 -13.73 2.88 -5.98
CA SER A 18 -12.90 2.71 -4.77
C SER A 18 -11.41 2.89 -5.07
N PHE A 19 -10.94 2.36 -6.20
CA PHE A 19 -9.54 2.48 -6.61
C PHE A 19 -9.15 3.93 -6.90
N LEU A 20 -10.01 4.66 -7.63
CA LEU A 20 -9.77 6.06 -7.95
C LEU A 20 -9.78 6.94 -6.71
N LYS A 21 -10.72 6.68 -5.78
CA LYS A 21 -10.75 7.34 -4.48
C LYS A 21 -9.44 7.11 -3.71
N GLU A 22 -8.95 5.88 -3.67
CA GLU A 22 -7.67 5.56 -3.03
C GLU A 22 -6.50 6.28 -3.72
N LEU A 23 -6.42 6.27 -5.05
CA LEU A 23 -5.37 6.97 -5.80
C LEU A 23 -5.34 8.46 -5.46
N LEU A 24 -6.49 9.14 -5.54
CA LEU A 24 -6.61 10.56 -5.25
C LEU A 24 -6.27 10.89 -3.79
N PHE A 25 -6.64 10.00 -2.87
CA PHE A 25 -6.27 10.12 -1.46
C PHE A 25 -4.75 10.02 -1.28
N ARG A 26 -4.08 9.06 -1.94
CA ARG A 26 -2.62 8.88 -1.83
C ARG A 26 -1.84 10.06 -2.38
N ILE A 27 -2.26 10.65 -3.51
CA ILE A 27 -1.64 11.87 -4.06
C ILE A 27 -2.08 13.16 -3.34
N ASN A 28 -2.77 13.04 -2.20
CA ASN A 28 -3.27 14.12 -1.36
C ASN A 28 -4.17 15.15 -2.09
N ARG A 29 -4.89 14.71 -3.14
CA ARG A 29 -5.85 15.53 -3.91
C ARG A 29 -7.25 15.45 -3.33
N LEU A 30 -7.37 15.90 -2.09
CA LEU A 30 -8.63 15.93 -1.33
C LEU A 30 -9.69 16.84 -1.96
N ASP A 31 -9.24 17.89 -2.66
CA ASP A 31 -10.09 18.79 -3.44
C ASP A 31 -10.89 18.04 -4.52
N LEU A 32 -10.24 17.12 -5.24
CA LEU A 32 -10.88 16.32 -6.27
C LEU A 32 -11.82 15.26 -5.68
N LEU A 33 -11.44 14.69 -4.53
CA LEU A 33 -12.29 13.75 -3.80
C LEU A 33 -13.61 14.39 -3.35
N ILE A 34 -13.54 15.60 -2.80
CA ILE A 34 -14.73 16.31 -2.32
C ILE A 34 -15.56 16.80 -3.51
N THR A 35 -14.93 17.40 -4.50
CA THR A 35 -15.62 18.07 -5.61
C THR A 35 -16.30 17.10 -6.56
N TYR A 36 -15.62 16.00 -6.93
CA TYR A 36 -16.09 15.10 -7.99
C TYR A 36 -16.59 13.75 -7.48
N LEU A 37 -16.17 13.33 -6.28
CA LEU A 37 -16.49 12.01 -5.73
C LEU A 37 -17.28 12.09 -4.41
N ASN A 38 -17.61 13.30 -3.95
CA ASN A 38 -18.34 13.59 -2.71
C ASN A 38 -17.82 12.78 -1.51
N THR A 39 -16.51 12.56 -1.45
CA THR A 39 -15.87 11.71 -0.43
C THR A 39 -14.99 12.57 0.46
N ARG A 40 -15.17 12.45 1.77
CA ARG A 40 -14.37 13.19 2.76
C ARG A 40 -13.12 12.43 3.17
N LYS A 41 -12.13 13.16 3.70
CA LYS A 41 -10.86 12.59 4.17
C LYS A 41 -11.09 11.51 5.25
N GLU A 42 -11.98 11.77 6.20
CA GLU A 42 -12.25 10.87 7.33
C GLU A 42 -12.96 9.58 6.90
N GLU A 43 -13.67 9.62 5.77
CA GLU A 43 -14.28 8.42 5.18
C GLU A 43 -13.20 7.52 4.59
N MET A 44 -12.28 8.10 3.81
CA MET A 44 -11.15 7.37 3.25
C MET A 44 -10.23 6.77 4.33
N GLU A 45 -9.94 7.52 5.39
CA GLU A 45 -9.11 7.00 6.49
C GLU A 45 -9.73 5.77 7.16
N ARG A 46 -11.06 5.78 7.40
CA ARG A 46 -11.78 4.65 7.98
C ARG A 46 -11.84 3.45 7.02
N GLU A 47 -12.05 3.70 5.73
CA GLU A 47 -12.06 2.64 4.72
C GLU A 47 -10.69 1.97 4.58
N LEU A 48 -9.61 2.76 4.52
CA LEU A 48 -8.25 2.26 4.35
C LEU A 48 -7.67 1.61 5.61
N GLN A 49 -8.18 1.95 6.80
CA GLN A 49 -7.84 1.24 8.05
C GLN A 49 -8.37 -0.21 8.06
N THR A 50 -9.40 -0.50 7.28
CA THR A 50 -9.99 -1.84 7.25
C THR A 50 -9.08 -2.79 6.47
N PRO A 51 -8.60 -3.90 7.06
CA PRO A 51 -7.74 -4.85 6.37
C PRO A 51 -8.40 -5.39 5.09
N GLY A 52 -7.67 -5.36 3.97
CA GLY A 52 -8.14 -5.86 2.68
C GLY A 52 -9.02 -4.90 1.87
N ARG A 53 -9.29 -3.68 2.35
CA ARG A 53 -9.98 -2.64 1.57
C ARG A 53 -9.04 -1.84 0.66
N ALA A 54 -7.83 -1.57 1.12
CA ALA A 54 -6.79 -0.93 0.32
C ALA A 54 -6.39 -1.85 -0.85
N GLN A 55 -6.42 -1.30 -2.06
CA GLN A 55 -6.03 -1.99 -3.28
C GLN A 55 -4.60 -1.69 -3.68
N ILE A 56 -4.06 -0.55 -3.25
CA ILE A 56 -2.64 -0.22 -3.42
C ILE A 56 -1.86 -0.91 -2.30
N SER A 57 -0.89 -1.76 -2.68
CA SER A 57 -0.01 -2.44 -1.72
C SER A 57 0.66 -1.43 -0.78
N ALA A 58 0.77 -1.75 0.51
CA ALA A 58 1.46 -0.92 1.49
C ALA A 58 2.91 -0.59 1.07
N TYR A 59 3.56 -1.51 0.35
CA TYR A 59 4.88 -1.30 -0.24
C TYR A 59 4.94 -0.10 -1.19
N ARG A 60 4.00 -0.04 -2.15
CA ARG A 60 3.91 1.09 -3.10
C ARG A 60 3.60 2.41 -2.41
N VAL A 61 2.77 2.38 -1.36
CA VAL A 61 2.46 3.56 -0.54
C VAL A 61 3.72 4.05 0.17
N MET A 62 4.49 3.15 0.79
CA MET A 62 5.76 3.48 1.46
C MET A 62 6.75 4.12 0.48
N LEU A 63 6.95 3.55 -0.71
CA LEU A 63 7.84 4.15 -1.72
C LEU A 63 7.40 5.55 -2.12
N TYR A 64 6.09 5.76 -2.32
CA TYR A 64 5.56 7.07 -2.64
C TYR A 64 5.77 8.08 -1.51
N GLN A 65 5.52 7.69 -0.26
CA GLN A 65 5.78 8.53 0.91
C GLN A 65 7.25 8.93 1.02
N ILE A 66 8.18 8.00 0.79
CA ILE A 66 9.61 8.32 0.74
C ILE A 66 9.91 9.35 -0.35
N SER A 67 9.26 9.25 -1.51
CA SER A 67 9.47 10.22 -2.61
C SER A 67 8.93 11.62 -2.32
N GLU A 68 7.89 11.74 -1.49
CA GLU A 68 7.35 13.04 -1.07
C GLU A 68 8.23 13.72 -0.01
N GLU A 69 8.86 12.92 0.87
CA GLU A 69 9.73 13.44 1.95
C GLU A 69 11.15 13.80 1.47
N VAL A 70 11.59 13.25 0.32
CA VAL A 70 12.93 13.49 -0.22
C VAL A 70 12.98 14.82 -0.98
N SER A 71 13.85 15.73 -0.52
CA SER A 71 14.15 16.98 -1.21
C SER A 71 15.04 16.79 -2.44
N ARG A 72 15.13 17.81 -3.31
CA ARG A 72 15.99 17.76 -4.52
C ARG A 72 17.47 17.56 -4.20
N SER A 73 17.98 18.11 -3.09
CA SER A 73 19.37 17.90 -2.67
C SER A 73 19.61 16.49 -2.16
N GLU A 74 18.66 15.96 -1.38
CA GLU A 74 18.71 14.59 -0.90
C GLU A 74 18.60 13.59 -2.06
N LEU A 75 17.79 13.88 -3.08
CA LEU A 75 17.72 13.09 -4.31
C LEU A 75 19.07 13.02 -5.02
N ARG A 76 19.84 14.11 -5.04
CA ARG A 76 21.20 14.10 -5.62
C ARG A 76 22.14 13.21 -4.81
N SER A 77 22.07 13.27 -3.48
CA SER A 77 22.80 12.33 -2.61
C SER A 77 22.34 10.89 -2.82
N PHE A 78 21.04 10.67 -3.02
CA PHE A 78 20.46 9.36 -3.31
C PHE A 78 21.02 8.77 -4.61
N LYS A 79 21.07 9.58 -5.68
CA LYS A 79 21.70 9.20 -6.95
C LYS A 79 23.18 8.86 -6.75
N PHE A 80 23.92 9.66 -5.99
CA PHE A 80 25.33 9.42 -5.72
C PHE A 80 25.57 8.11 -4.95
N LEU A 81 24.82 7.87 -3.87
CA LEU A 81 24.94 6.64 -3.08
C LEU A 81 24.54 5.41 -3.89
N LEU A 82 23.53 5.53 -4.75
CA LEU A 82 23.17 4.45 -5.65
C LEU A 82 24.15 4.25 -6.80
N GLN A 83 25.03 5.20 -7.14
CA GLN A 83 26.06 4.95 -8.15
C GLN A 83 27.08 3.89 -7.72
N GLU A 84 27.25 3.69 -6.40
CA GLU A 84 28.10 2.62 -5.87
C GLU A 84 27.47 1.24 -6.06
N GLU A 85 26.14 1.15 -5.97
CA GLU A 85 25.37 -0.10 -6.07
C GLU A 85 24.84 -0.36 -7.50
N ILE A 86 24.69 0.69 -8.31
CA ILE A 86 24.07 0.69 -9.63
C ILE A 86 25.03 1.34 -10.63
N SER A 87 25.35 0.62 -11.71
CA SER A 87 26.23 1.13 -12.77
C SER A 87 25.82 2.52 -13.31
N LYS A 88 26.81 3.44 -13.41
CA LYS A 88 26.70 4.87 -13.75
C LYS A 88 25.85 5.24 -14.97
N CYS A 89 25.62 4.34 -15.92
CA CYS A 89 25.00 4.64 -17.22
C CYS A 89 23.46 4.80 -17.21
N LYS A 90 22.76 4.67 -16.08
CA LYS A 90 21.29 4.69 -16.07
C LYS A 90 20.64 5.73 -15.16
N LEU A 91 21.42 6.47 -14.36
CA LEU A 91 20.88 7.51 -13.49
C LEU A 91 21.03 8.86 -14.21
N ASP A 92 20.08 9.15 -15.10
CA ASP A 92 20.01 10.44 -15.78
C ASP A 92 19.64 11.56 -14.79
N ASP A 93 20.04 12.79 -15.06
CA ASP A 93 19.73 13.96 -14.21
C ASP A 93 18.22 14.22 -14.17
N ASP A 94 17.49 13.84 -15.23
CA ASP A 94 16.04 13.99 -15.35
C ASP A 94 15.23 12.97 -14.52
N MET A 95 15.86 11.90 -14.01
CA MET A 95 15.14 10.89 -13.24
C MET A 95 14.68 11.40 -11.87
N ASN A 96 13.40 11.18 -11.57
CA ASN A 96 12.84 11.40 -10.23
C ASN A 96 13.09 10.17 -9.33
N LEU A 97 12.77 10.27 -8.03
CA LEU A 97 13.00 9.16 -7.09
C LEU A 97 12.18 7.90 -7.42
N LEU A 98 10.96 8.06 -7.95
CA LEU A 98 10.12 6.93 -8.34
C LEU A 98 10.69 6.20 -9.56
N ASP A 99 11.26 6.92 -10.52
CA ASP A 99 11.96 6.33 -11.67
C ASP A 99 13.16 5.49 -11.20
N ILE A 100 13.89 6.01 -10.19
CA ILE A 100 14.98 5.28 -9.56
C ILE A 100 14.47 4.00 -8.90
N PHE A 101 13.36 4.05 -8.14
CA PHE A 101 12.77 2.84 -7.55
C PHE A 101 12.35 1.82 -8.61
N ILE A 102 11.80 2.27 -9.73
CA ILE A 102 11.46 1.39 -10.86
C ILE A 102 12.72 0.72 -11.44
N GLU A 103 13.82 1.47 -11.61
CA GLU A 103 15.10 0.90 -12.07
C GLU A 103 15.72 -0.07 -11.05
N MET A 104 15.57 0.22 -9.75
CA MET A 104 15.99 -0.69 -8.67
C MET A 104 15.18 -2.01 -8.69
N GLU A 105 13.86 -1.94 -8.90
CA GLU A 105 12.99 -3.12 -9.04
C GLU A 105 13.36 -3.96 -10.26
N LYS A 106 13.61 -3.32 -11.42
CA LYS A 106 14.07 -4.01 -12.64
C LYS A 106 15.39 -4.76 -12.44
N ARG A 107 16.25 -4.27 -11.55
CA ARG A 107 17.53 -4.89 -11.18
C ARG A 107 17.39 -5.89 -10.03
N VAL A 108 16.18 -6.11 -9.50
CA VAL A 108 15.87 -7.05 -8.41
C VAL A 108 16.62 -6.73 -7.10
N ILE A 109 17.05 -5.47 -6.94
CA ILE A 109 17.70 -4.96 -5.73
C ILE A 109 16.71 -4.29 -4.77
N LEU A 110 15.48 -4.05 -5.23
CA LEU A 110 14.38 -3.49 -4.45
C LEU A 110 13.11 -4.32 -4.67
N GLY A 111 12.35 -4.57 -3.60
CA GLY A 111 11.06 -5.26 -3.64
C GLY A 111 10.42 -5.34 -2.26
N GLU A 112 9.22 -5.92 -2.16
CA GLU A 112 8.44 -5.98 -0.90
C GLU A 112 9.20 -6.65 0.26
N GLY A 113 10.01 -7.68 -0.04
CA GLY A 113 10.87 -8.37 0.93
C GLY A 113 12.36 -8.02 0.81
N LYS A 114 12.73 -7.03 -0.02
CA LYS A 114 14.12 -6.63 -0.26
C LYS A 114 14.25 -5.12 -0.12
N LEU A 115 14.48 -4.68 1.12
CA LEU A 115 14.58 -3.26 1.48
C LEU A 115 15.96 -2.87 2.03
N ASP A 116 16.91 -3.80 2.12
CA ASP A 116 18.20 -3.57 2.79
C ASP A 116 19.03 -2.46 2.13
N ILE A 117 19.05 -2.42 0.80
CA ILE A 117 19.76 -1.39 0.04
C ILE A 117 19.08 -0.03 0.24
N LEU A 118 17.75 0.01 0.13
CA LEU A 118 16.98 1.24 0.35
C LEU A 118 17.20 1.78 1.77
N LYS A 119 17.16 0.93 2.79
CA LYS A 119 17.45 1.31 4.19
C LYS A 119 18.85 1.88 4.35
N ARG A 120 19.86 1.25 3.75
CA ARG A 120 21.25 1.72 3.82
C ARG A 120 21.39 3.11 3.22
N VAL A 121 20.78 3.35 2.06
CA VAL A 121 20.82 4.66 1.39
C VAL A 121 20.03 5.69 2.20
N CYS A 122 18.80 5.36 2.62
CA CYS A 122 17.98 6.24 3.44
C CYS A 122 18.64 6.59 4.78
N ALA A 123 19.34 5.65 5.43
CA ALA A 123 20.06 5.88 6.68
C ALA A 123 21.15 6.96 6.56
N GLN A 124 21.79 7.07 5.40
CA GLN A 124 22.84 8.05 5.14
C GLN A 124 22.29 9.43 4.80
N ILE A 125 21.07 9.49 4.27
CA ILE A 125 20.44 10.73 3.83
C ILE A 125 19.66 11.35 4.97
N ASN A 126 18.67 10.62 5.49
CA ASN A 126 17.75 11.17 6.49
C ASN A 126 17.09 10.08 7.34
N LYS A 127 17.15 10.28 8.66
CA LYS A 127 16.55 9.35 9.64
C LYS A 127 15.03 9.26 9.53
N SER A 128 14.35 10.29 9.03
CA SER A 128 12.89 10.26 8.82
C SER A 128 12.49 9.20 7.78
N LEU A 129 13.26 9.06 6.70
CA LEU A 129 13.02 8.07 5.65
C LEU A 129 13.14 6.65 6.19
N LEU A 130 14.12 6.44 7.08
CA LEU A 130 14.32 5.14 7.74
C LEU A 130 13.13 4.78 8.65
N LYS A 131 12.51 5.77 9.29
CA LYS A 131 11.30 5.56 10.08
C LYS A 131 10.14 5.05 9.21
N ILE A 132 9.92 5.64 8.03
CA ILE A 132 8.85 5.21 7.11
C ILE A 132 9.02 3.74 6.69
N ILE A 133 10.25 3.32 6.41
CA ILE A 133 10.55 1.93 6.04
C ILE A 133 10.30 0.98 7.22
N ASN A 134 10.72 1.37 8.42
CA ASN A 134 10.51 0.54 9.62
C ASN A 134 9.03 0.40 9.97
N ASP A 135 8.25 1.48 9.88
CA ASP A 135 6.80 1.48 10.12
C ASP A 135 6.10 0.52 9.12
N TYR A 136 6.53 0.50 7.86
CA TYR A 136 6.04 -0.47 6.86
C TYR A 136 6.38 -1.92 7.23
N GLU A 137 7.62 -2.20 7.64
CA GLU A 137 8.03 -3.57 7.99
C GLU A 137 7.33 -4.08 9.25
N GLU A 138 7.10 -3.22 10.23
CA GLU A 138 6.34 -3.57 11.44
C GLU A 138 4.90 -3.89 11.07
N PHE A 139 4.26 -3.03 10.25
CA PHE A 139 2.90 -3.27 9.76
C PHE A 139 2.79 -4.55 8.92
N SER A 140 3.76 -4.82 8.05
CA SER A 140 3.80 -6.04 7.24
C SER A 140 3.92 -7.29 8.10
N LYS A 141 4.74 -7.25 9.16
CA LYS A 141 4.86 -8.36 10.13
C LYS A 141 3.56 -8.58 10.90
N ASP A 142 2.81 -7.52 11.19
CA ASP A 142 1.54 -7.61 11.90
C ASP A 142 0.39 -8.11 11.01
N LEU A 143 0.40 -7.81 9.71
CA LEU A 143 -0.52 -8.45 8.75
C LEU A 143 -0.29 -9.97 8.66
N ASP A 144 0.96 -10.42 8.71
CA ASP A 144 1.28 -11.85 8.71
C ASP A 144 0.87 -12.56 10.01
N LYS A 145 0.67 -11.80 11.11
CA LYS A 145 0.16 -12.32 12.40
C LYS A 145 -1.36 -12.46 12.46
N VAL A 146 -2.09 -12.27 11.35
CA VAL A 146 -3.49 -12.68 11.26
C VAL A 146 -3.59 -14.12 11.75
N TYR A 147 -4.36 -14.33 12.83
CA TYR A 147 -4.45 -15.60 13.54
C TYR A 147 -4.76 -16.73 12.57
N GLN A 148 -3.73 -17.47 12.16
CA GLN A 148 -3.91 -18.63 11.31
C GLN A 148 -4.57 -19.70 12.18
N MET A 149 -5.80 -20.12 11.85
CA MET A 149 -6.50 -21.25 12.50
C MET A 149 -5.85 -22.61 12.17
N LYS A 150 -4.52 -22.68 12.23
CA LYS A 150 -3.71 -23.90 12.05
C LYS A 150 -3.33 -24.52 13.40
N SER A 151 -3.52 -23.79 14.48
CA SER A 151 -3.28 -24.23 15.86
C SER A 151 -4.35 -25.22 16.31
N LYS A 152 -3.99 -26.22 17.15
CA LYS A 152 -4.99 -27.08 17.81
C LYS A 152 -5.97 -26.20 18.60
N PRO A 153 -7.29 -26.30 18.38
CA PRO A 153 -8.25 -25.47 19.10
C PRO A 153 -8.22 -25.82 20.59
N ARG A 154 -7.91 -24.83 21.43
CA ARG A 154 -7.84 -24.96 22.91
C ARG A 154 -8.85 -24.06 23.62
N GLY A 155 -9.95 -23.71 22.97
CA GLY A 155 -11.00 -22.86 23.53
C GLY A 155 -12.17 -22.66 22.57
N TYR A 156 -13.21 -21.98 23.05
CA TYR A 156 -14.35 -21.59 22.24
C TYR A 156 -14.08 -20.24 21.55
N CYS A 157 -14.29 -20.16 20.24
CA CYS A 157 -14.22 -18.92 19.48
C CYS A 157 -15.62 -18.32 19.35
N LEU A 158 -15.82 -17.11 19.87
CA LEU A 158 -17.05 -16.35 19.66
C LEU A 158 -16.91 -15.53 18.37
N ILE A 159 -17.66 -15.90 17.33
CA ILE A 159 -17.74 -15.14 16.08
C ILE A 159 -18.97 -14.23 16.19
N ILE A 160 -18.74 -12.92 16.37
CA ILE A 160 -19.82 -11.92 16.35
C ILE A 160 -19.98 -11.44 14.91
N ASN A 161 -21.09 -11.81 14.28
CA ASN A 161 -21.39 -11.43 12.91
C ASN A 161 -22.63 -10.53 12.90
N ASN A 162 -22.49 -9.28 12.45
CA ASN A 162 -23.57 -8.30 12.34
C ASN A 162 -24.50 -8.53 11.14
N HIS A 163 -24.43 -9.70 10.51
CA HIS A 163 -25.24 -10.05 9.35
C HIS A 163 -26.28 -11.13 9.71
N ASN A 164 -27.53 -10.93 9.32
CA ASN A 164 -28.62 -11.89 9.58
C ASN A 164 -28.65 -12.97 8.50
N PHE A 165 -28.33 -14.22 8.87
CA PHE A 165 -28.33 -15.39 7.98
C PHE A 165 -29.60 -16.22 8.02
N ALA A 166 -30.74 -15.69 8.51
CA ALA A 166 -31.99 -16.43 8.62
C ALA A 166 -32.37 -17.19 7.33
N LYS A 167 -32.31 -16.50 6.17
CA LYS A 167 -32.61 -17.09 4.86
C LYS A 167 -31.64 -18.20 4.43
N ALA A 168 -30.38 -18.14 4.88
CA ALA A 168 -29.40 -19.17 4.56
C ALA A 168 -29.57 -20.42 5.45
N ARG A 169 -30.07 -20.25 6.68
CA ARG A 169 -30.34 -21.35 7.62
C ARG A 169 -31.52 -22.23 7.19
N GLU A 170 -32.49 -21.68 6.48
CA GLU A 170 -33.61 -22.43 5.88
C GLU A 170 -33.15 -23.62 5.02
N LYS A 171 -31.99 -23.47 4.35
CA LYS A 171 -31.42 -24.50 3.47
C LYS A 171 -30.60 -25.56 4.21
N VAL A 172 -30.42 -25.42 5.53
CA VAL A 172 -29.57 -26.31 6.33
C VAL A 172 -30.35 -26.75 7.57
N PRO A 173 -31.11 -27.87 7.48
CA PRO A 173 -32.02 -28.36 8.52
C PRO A 173 -31.44 -28.40 9.94
N LYS A 174 -30.17 -28.79 10.05
CA LYS A 174 -29.41 -28.89 11.31
C LYS A 174 -29.09 -27.58 12.03
N LEU A 175 -29.39 -26.41 11.43
CA LEU A 175 -29.10 -25.09 11.99
C LEU A 175 -30.36 -24.29 12.37
N HIS A 176 -31.55 -24.91 12.36
CA HIS A 176 -32.80 -24.23 12.71
C HIS A 176 -33.00 -23.99 14.21
N SER A 177 -32.23 -24.67 15.06
CA SER A 177 -32.39 -24.64 16.52
C SER A 177 -31.24 -23.92 17.25
N ILE A 178 -30.50 -23.07 16.55
CA ILE A 178 -29.43 -22.21 17.10
C ILE A 178 -29.88 -20.77 16.98
#